data_AF-A0A0F8YS37-F1
#
_entry.id   AF-A0A0F8YS37-F1
#
_cell.length_a   1.000
_cell.length_b   1.000
_cell.length_c   1.000
_cell.angle_alpha   90.00
_cell.angle_beta   90.00
_cell.angle_gamma   90.00
#
_symmetry.space_group_name_H-M   'P 1'
#
loop_
_entity.id
_entity.type
_entity.pdbx_description
1 polymer ?
#
loop_
_entity_poly.entity_id
_entity_poly.type
_entity_poly.pdbx_seq_one_letter_code
_entity_poly.pdbx_strand_id
1 'polypeptide(L)'
;MTDHSNLTVEKIGGTSMSRIRDLVDTLFLGGRRREAPYDRLFVVSAFGGITDLLLEHKKSGEPGVYGLFASAESDHGWSEALSRVADAMCTAHAEVLDSAANRSLADGFVRERIEGARDCLIDLQRI
;
A
#
# COMPACT_ATOMS: atom_id res chain seq x y z
N MET A 1 0.06 40.59 10.77
CA MET A 1 -0.59 39.54 9.95
C MET A 1 0.23 38.28 10.12
N THR A 2 -0.27 37.30 10.87
CA THR A 2 0.32 35.96 10.89
C THR A 2 0.08 35.34 9.52
N ASP A 3 1.16 35.20 8.76
CA ASP A 3 1.20 34.40 7.54
C ASP A 3 0.97 32.94 7.96
N HIS A 4 -0.28 32.47 7.82
CA HIS A 4 -0.56 31.06 7.98
C HIS A 4 0.02 30.38 6.74
N SER A 5 1.14 29.66 6.91
CA SER A 5 1.64 28.69 5.94
C SER A 5 0.45 27.95 5.34
N ASN A 6 0.23 28.03 4.03
CA ASN A 6 -0.96 27.54 3.35
C ASN A 6 -0.90 26.01 3.18
N LEU A 7 -0.71 25.29 4.29
CA LEU A 7 -0.58 23.85 4.37
C LEU A 7 -1.89 23.18 3.96
N THR A 8 -1.84 22.35 2.91
CA THR A 8 -2.96 21.53 2.49
C THR A 8 -2.78 20.08 2.92
N VAL A 9 -3.90 19.41 3.19
CA VAL A 9 -3.97 17.96 3.38
C VAL A 9 -4.83 17.38 2.27
N GLU A 10 -4.23 16.60 1.38
CA GLU A 10 -4.85 16.06 0.18
C GLU A 10 -5.00 14.55 0.29
N LYS A 11 -6.25 14.07 0.21
CA LYS A 11 -6.53 12.64 0.28
C LYS A 11 -6.60 12.02 -1.11
N ILE A 12 -5.86 10.93 -1.31
CA ILE A 12 -5.88 10.11 -2.53
C ILE A 12 -6.56 8.77 -2.22
N GLY A 13 -7.69 8.51 -2.89
CA GLY A 13 -8.49 7.28 -2.68
C GLY A 13 -7.95 6.05 -3.41
N GLY A 14 -8.47 4.87 -3.05
CA GLY A 14 -8.04 3.60 -3.66
C GLY A 14 -8.18 3.54 -5.19
N THR A 15 -9.27 4.08 -5.75
CA THR A 15 -9.46 4.16 -7.22
C THR A 15 -8.44 5.08 -7.90
N SER A 16 -7.98 6.12 -7.22
CA SER A 16 -6.89 6.97 -7.73
C SER A 16 -5.56 6.23 -7.62
N MET A 17 -5.35 5.47 -6.54
CA MET A 17 -4.14 4.66 -6.35
C MET A 17 -4.00 3.54 -7.38
N SER A 18 -5.09 2.97 -7.90
CA SER A 18 -5.04 1.98 -8.99
C SER A 18 -4.63 2.58 -10.34
N ARG A 19 -4.57 3.90 -10.45
CA ARG A 19 -4.16 4.63 -11.66
C ARG A 19 -2.99 5.57 -11.36
N ILE A 20 -2.24 5.30 -10.30
CA ILE A 20 -1.25 6.25 -9.80
C ILE A 20 -0.15 6.51 -10.84
N ARG A 21 0.20 5.53 -11.68
CA ARG A 21 1.15 5.73 -12.80
C ARG A 21 0.75 6.88 -13.72
N ASP A 22 -0.53 6.97 -14.09
CA ASP A 22 -1.06 8.05 -14.94
C ASP A 22 -1.16 9.39 -14.19
N LEU A 23 -1.27 9.31 -12.87
CA LEU A 23 -1.66 10.42 -12.02
C LEU A 23 -0.50 11.02 -11.23
N VAL A 24 0.70 10.41 -11.19
CA VAL A 24 1.84 10.90 -10.39
C VAL A 24 2.19 12.33 -10.77
N ASP A 25 2.36 12.60 -12.06
CA ASP A 25 2.74 13.94 -12.54
C ASP A 25 1.64 14.97 -12.31
N THR A 26 0.37 14.57 -12.44
CA THR A 26 -0.75 15.50 -12.31
C THR A 26 -1.16 15.74 -10.84
N LEU A 27 -1.11 14.73 -9.98
CA LEU A 27 -1.46 14.81 -8.57
C LEU A 27 -0.34 15.45 -7.73
N PHE A 28 0.89 14.98 -7.89
CA PHE A 28 1.99 15.42 -7.04
C PHE A 28 2.72 16.63 -7.63
N LEU A 29 2.96 16.66 -8.95
CA LEU A 29 3.65 17.78 -9.61
C LEU A 29 2.67 18.84 -10.13
N GLY A 30 1.38 18.54 -10.17
CA GLY A 30 0.30 19.52 -10.15
C GLY A 30 0.01 20.27 -11.45
N GLY A 31 0.70 19.99 -12.57
CA GLY A 31 0.57 20.71 -13.86
C GLY A 31 0.84 22.23 -13.81
N ARG A 32 0.89 22.82 -12.62
CA ARG A 32 1.26 24.18 -12.28
C ARG A 32 2.78 24.18 -12.20
N ARG A 33 3.43 24.96 -13.07
CA ARG A 33 4.89 25.19 -13.01
C ARG A 33 5.28 25.36 -11.55
N ARG A 34 6.16 24.50 -11.03
CA ARG A 34 7.27 24.78 -10.08
C ARG A 34 7.11 25.78 -8.91
N GLU A 35 5.94 26.34 -8.66
CA GLU A 35 5.80 27.57 -7.86
C GLU A 35 5.49 27.28 -6.39
N ALA A 36 5.03 26.08 -6.02
CA ALA A 36 4.93 25.66 -4.62
C ALA A 36 4.77 24.13 -4.46
N PRO A 37 5.84 23.32 -4.57
CA PRO A 37 5.77 21.88 -4.27
C PRO A 37 5.67 21.58 -2.77
N TYR A 38 5.89 22.60 -1.93
CA TYR A 38 5.91 22.50 -0.47
C TYR A 38 4.53 22.82 0.13
N ASP A 39 4.38 22.61 1.44
CA ASP A 39 3.13 22.82 2.18
C ASP A 39 1.95 21.96 1.70
N ARG A 40 2.25 20.75 1.23
CA ARG A 40 1.24 19.75 0.84
C ARG A 40 1.53 18.42 1.52
N LEU A 41 0.56 17.94 2.30
CA LEU A 41 0.59 16.62 2.91
C LEU A 41 -0.38 15.71 2.16
N PHE A 42 0.08 14.53 1.75
CA PHE A 42 -0.76 13.56 1.05
C PHE A 42 -1.13 12.40 1.96
N VAL A 43 -2.42 12.11 2.06
CA VAL A 43 -2.95 10.92 2.73
C VAL A 43 -3.42 9.94 1.66
N VAL A 44 -2.66 8.87 1.46
CA VAL A 44 -2.94 7.89 0.41
C VAL A 44 -3.62 6.65 1.00
N SER A 45 -4.59 6.11 0.26
CA SER A 45 -5.07 4.75 0.50
C SER A 45 -4.03 3.73 0.00
N ALA A 46 -4.19 2.46 0.34
CA ALA A 46 -3.40 1.40 -0.27
C ALA A 46 -3.63 1.34 -1.80
N PHE A 47 -2.70 0.69 -2.51
CA PHE A 47 -2.90 0.31 -3.92
C PHE A 47 -4.18 -0.52 -4.08
N GLY A 48 -4.83 -0.38 -5.24
CA GLY A 48 -6.05 -1.14 -5.54
C GLY A 48 -5.83 -2.65 -5.38
N GLY A 49 -6.80 -3.34 -4.78
CA GLY A 49 -6.74 -4.78 -4.54
C GLY A 49 -5.94 -5.20 -3.29
N ILE A 50 -4.98 -4.40 -2.81
CA ILE A 50 -4.17 -4.77 -1.64
C ILE A 50 -5.01 -4.98 -0.37
N THR A 51 -5.97 -4.10 -0.10
CA THR A 51 -6.87 -4.27 1.06
C THR A 51 -7.74 -5.52 0.92
N ASP A 52 -8.13 -5.89 -0.31
CA ASP A 52 -8.94 -7.09 -0.55
C ASP A 52 -8.11 -8.37 -0.42
N LEU A 53 -6.78 -8.32 -0.59
CA LEU A 53 -5.88 -9.44 -0.28
C LEU A 53 -5.61 -9.58 1.23
N LEU A 54 -5.65 -8.47 1.96
CA LEU A 54 -5.47 -8.46 3.42
C LEU A 54 -6.75 -8.86 4.16
N LEU A 55 -7.92 -8.50 3.64
CA LEU A 55 -9.24 -8.72 4.24
C LEU A 55 -10.12 -9.55 3.29
N GLU A 56 -11.44 -9.55 3.48
CA GLU A 56 -12.35 -10.23 2.56
C GLU A 56 -12.49 -9.45 1.24
N HIS A 57 -12.39 -10.15 0.11
CA HIS A 57 -12.56 -9.54 -1.19
C HIS A 57 -14.02 -9.12 -1.41
N LYS A 58 -14.24 -7.81 -1.54
CA LYS A 58 -15.57 -7.16 -1.51
C LYS A 58 -16.62 -7.69 -2.47
N LYS A 59 -16.20 -8.35 -3.56
CA LYS A 59 -17.10 -8.88 -4.60
C LYS A 59 -17.26 -10.39 -4.57
N SER A 60 -16.18 -11.13 -4.28
CA SER A 60 -16.19 -12.60 -4.34
C SER A 60 -16.40 -13.24 -2.98
N GLY A 61 -16.22 -12.48 -1.88
CA GLY A 61 -16.22 -13.02 -0.52
C GLY A 61 -14.98 -13.87 -0.22
N GLU A 62 -13.99 -13.89 -1.10
CA GLU A 62 -12.77 -14.68 -0.88
C GLU A 62 -12.00 -14.15 0.33
N PRO A 63 -11.62 -15.01 1.29
CA PRO A 63 -10.90 -14.57 2.47
C PRO A 63 -9.45 -14.20 2.12
N GLY A 64 -9.06 -12.97 2.43
CA GLY A 64 -7.66 -12.56 2.49
C GLY A 64 -6.98 -13.00 3.78
N VAL A 65 -5.81 -12.41 4.06
CA VAL A 65 -4.94 -12.77 5.19
C VAL A 65 -5.71 -12.88 6.51
N TYR A 66 -6.51 -11.87 6.86
CA TYR A 66 -7.26 -11.87 8.11
C TYR A 66 -8.29 -13.00 8.18
N GLY A 67 -9.04 -13.23 7.10
CA GLY A 67 -10.06 -14.28 7.06
C GLY A 67 -9.44 -15.68 7.20
N LEU A 68 -8.34 -15.92 6.49
CA LEU A 68 -7.57 -17.17 6.55
C LEU A 68 -6.91 -17.40 7.91
N PHE A 69 -6.47 -16.32 8.56
CA PHE A 69 -5.94 -16.38 9.91
C PHE A 69 -7.04 -16.73 10.93
N ALA A 70 -8.19 -16.06 10.83
CA ALA A 70 -9.30 -16.23 11.77
C ALA A 70 -10.02 -17.57 11.65
N SER A 71 -10.04 -18.20 10.47
CA SER A 71 -10.71 -19.49 10.25
C SER A 71 -9.93 -20.70 10.76
N ALA A 72 -8.65 -20.54 11.11
CA ALA A 72 -7.74 -21.62 11.53
C ALA A 72 -7.66 -22.80 10.52
N GLU A 73 -8.02 -22.59 9.25
CA GLU A 73 -8.13 -23.68 8.26
C GLU A 73 -6.78 -24.26 7.81
N SER A 74 -5.66 -23.58 8.09
CA SER A 74 -4.31 -24.16 8.22
C SER A 74 -3.32 -23.04 8.58
N ASP A 75 -2.31 -23.35 9.39
CA ASP A 75 -1.24 -22.39 9.76
C ASP A 75 -0.49 -21.83 8.53
N HIS A 76 -0.60 -22.48 7.37
CA HIS A 76 0.10 -22.10 6.16
C HIS A 76 -0.71 -21.18 5.24
N GLY A 77 -2.05 -21.22 5.30
CA GLY A 77 -2.91 -20.49 4.36
C GLY A 77 -2.77 -18.97 4.44
N TRP A 78 -2.79 -18.41 5.65
CA TRP A 78 -2.62 -16.97 5.87
C TRP A 78 -1.18 -16.51 5.61
N SER A 79 -0.21 -17.39 5.88
CA SER A 79 1.22 -17.15 5.65
C SER A 79 1.53 -17.05 4.15
N GLU A 80 0.96 -17.95 3.34
CA GLU A 80 1.02 -17.86 1.88
C GLU A 80 0.26 -16.64 1.35
N ALA A 81 -0.88 -16.29 1.95
CA ALA A 81 -1.62 -15.09 1.57
C ALA A 81 -0.81 -13.81 1.80
N LEU A 82 -0.03 -13.71 2.87
CA LEU A 82 0.90 -12.59 3.09
C LEU A 82 1.97 -12.52 2.00
N SER A 83 2.50 -13.66 1.54
CA SER A 83 3.45 -13.69 0.42
C SER A 83 2.80 -13.15 -0.86
N ARG A 84 1.54 -13.51 -1.13
CA ARG A 84 0.77 -12.93 -2.26
C ARG A 84 0.57 -11.42 -2.14
N VAL A 85 0.35 -10.90 -0.92
CA VAL A 85 0.29 -9.46 -0.67
C VAL A 85 1.62 -8.79 -1.00
N ALA A 86 2.75 -9.39 -0.58
CA ALA A 86 4.08 -8.87 -0.87
C ALA A 86 4.33 -8.79 -2.39
N ASP A 87 4.00 -9.84 -3.12
CA ASP A 87 4.16 -9.91 -4.58
C ASP A 87 3.29 -8.86 -5.29
N ALA A 88 2.05 -8.69 -4.84
CA ALA A 88 1.15 -7.68 -5.39
C ALA A 88 1.66 -6.25 -5.14
N MET A 89 2.20 -5.97 -3.94
CA MET A 89 2.81 -4.67 -3.63
C MET A 89 4.06 -4.41 -4.48
N CYS A 90 4.95 -5.39 -4.61
CA CYS A 90 6.15 -5.27 -5.47
C CYS A 90 5.76 -5.02 -6.93
N THR A 91 4.73 -5.72 -7.42
CA THR A 91 4.18 -5.51 -8.78
C THR A 91 3.66 -4.08 -8.94
N ALA A 92 2.86 -3.59 -8.00
CA ALA A 92 2.34 -2.22 -8.02
C ALA A 92 3.46 -1.17 -8.00
N HIS A 93 4.52 -1.39 -7.21
CA HIS A 93 5.69 -0.51 -7.21
C HIS A 93 6.45 -0.54 -8.55
N ALA A 94 6.61 -1.72 -9.16
CA ALA A 94 7.27 -1.86 -10.46
C ALA A 94 6.54 -1.14 -11.59
N GLU A 95 5.23 -0.97 -11.48
CA GLU A 95 4.44 -0.16 -12.42
C GLU A 95 4.66 1.35 -12.26
N VAL A 96 5.17 1.83 -11.12
CA VAL A 96 5.27 3.28 -10.84
C VAL A 96 6.72 3.75 -10.80
N LEU A 97 7.66 2.88 -10.42
CA LEU A 97 9.06 3.21 -10.23
C LEU A 97 9.90 2.76 -11.45
N ASP A 98 10.46 3.72 -12.17
CA ASP A 98 11.30 3.43 -13.35
C ASP A 98 12.72 2.96 -12.99
N SER A 99 13.27 3.49 -11.90
CA SER A 99 14.64 3.17 -11.44
C SER A 99 14.71 1.81 -10.75
N ALA A 100 15.67 0.98 -11.18
CA ALA A 100 15.94 -0.31 -10.54
C ALA A 100 16.36 -0.17 -9.07
N ALA A 101 17.10 0.89 -8.73
CA ALA A 101 17.49 1.16 -7.35
C ALA A 101 16.28 1.49 -6.47
N ASN A 102 15.35 2.31 -6.97
CA ASN A 102 14.13 2.67 -6.24
C ASN A 102 13.22 1.45 -6.05
N ARG A 103 13.08 0.60 -7.09
CA ARG A 103 12.35 -0.68 -6.97
C ARG A 103 12.97 -1.57 -5.91
N SER A 104 14.30 -1.77 -5.93
CA SER A 104 14.97 -2.60 -4.94
C SER A 104 14.80 -2.09 -3.51
N LEU A 105 14.81 -0.77 -3.31
CA LEU A 105 14.55 -0.17 -1.99
C LEU A 105 13.09 -0.39 -1.56
N ALA A 106 12.13 -0.17 -2.46
CA ALA A 106 10.71 -0.38 -2.18
C ALA A 106 10.40 -1.85 -1.88
N ASP A 107 10.95 -2.78 -2.65
CA ASP A 107 10.77 -4.22 -2.44
C ASP A 107 11.40 -4.65 -1.10
N GLY A 108 12.57 -4.13 -0.75
CA GLY A 108 13.21 -4.38 0.54
C GLY A 108 12.32 -3.93 1.70
N PHE A 109 11.75 -2.72 1.60
CA PHE A 109 10.82 -2.19 2.59
C PHE A 109 9.55 -3.05 2.70
N VAL A 110 8.95 -3.45 1.58
CA VAL A 110 7.77 -4.33 1.58
C VAL A 110 8.07 -5.65 2.28
N ARG A 111 9.19 -6.30 1.97
CA ARG A 111 9.58 -7.57 2.59
C ARG A 111 9.75 -7.42 4.10
N GLU A 112 10.46 -6.40 4.56
CA GLU A 112 10.61 -6.13 6.00
C GLU A 112 9.25 -5.95 6.68
N ARG A 113 8.33 -5.22 6.04
CA ARG A 113 7.01 -4.98 6.60
C ARG A 113 6.12 -6.22 6.63
N ILE A 114 6.20 -7.06 5.61
CA ILE A 114 5.45 -8.32 5.52
C ILE A 114 5.96 -9.33 6.54
N GLU A 115 7.28 -9.50 6.67
CA GLU A 115 7.85 -10.42 7.66
C GLU A 115 7.55 -9.96 9.09
N GLY A 116 7.65 -8.66 9.38
CA GLY A 116 7.23 -8.15 10.69
C GLY A 116 5.73 -8.39 10.98
N ALA A 117 4.86 -8.31 9.97
CA ALA A 117 3.45 -8.67 10.14
C ALA A 117 3.26 -10.19 10.33
N ARG A 118 4.04 -11.01 9.63
CA ARG A 118 4.04 -12.47 9.77
C ARG A 118 4.42 -12.88 11.19
N ASP A 119 5.50 -12.32 11.73
CA ASP A 119 5.96 -12.59 13.09
C ASP A 119 4.87 -12.24 14.12
N CYS A 120 4.22 -11.08 13.97
CA CYS A 120 3.09 -10.71 14.83
C CYS A 120 1.94 -11.72 14.76
N LEU A 121 1.59 -12.24 13.58
CA LEU A 121 0.53 -13.23 13.45
C LEU A 121 0.93 -14.59 14.04
N ILE A 122 2.18 -15.03 13.87
CA ILE A 122 2.71 -16.24 14.53
C ILE A 122 2.60 -16.11 16.05
N ASP A 123 3.00 -14.96 16.60
CA ASP A 123 2.93 -14.72 18.04
C ASP A 123 1.49 -14.73 18.55
N LEU A 124 0.53 -14.18 17.78
CA LEU A 124 -0.89 -14.23 18.13
C LEU A 124 -1.47 -15.65 18.13
N GLN A 125 -0.96 -16.59 17.32
CA GLN A 125 -1.41 -18.00 17.38
C GLN A 125 -0.94 -18.73 18.64
N ARG A 126 0.05 -18.19 19.37
CA ARG A 126 0.64 -18.82 20.56
C ARG A 126 -0.05 -18.41 21.87
N ILE A 127 -0.94 -17.42 21.83
CA ILE A 127 -1.68 -16.89 22.99
C ILE A 127 -3.02 -17.59 23.10
#